data_AF-T1BLG5-F1
#
_entry.id   AF-T1BLG5-F1
#
_cell.length_a   1.000
_cell.length_b   1.000
_cell.length_c   1.000
_cell.angle_alpha   90.00
_cell.angle_beta   90.00
_cell.angle_gamma   90.00
#
_symmetry.space_group_name_H-M   'P 1'
#
loop_
_entity.id
_entity.type
_entity.pdbx_description
1 polymer ?
#
loop_
_entity_poly.entity_id
_entity_poly.type
_entity_poly.pdbx_seq_one_letter_code
_entity_poly.pdbx_strand_id
1 'polypeptide(L)' 'MIVGADRIARNGDFANKIGTYEKAVVAHENGIPFYVAAPWSTFDDGRADGRRIPVEE' A
#
# COMPACT_ATOMS: atom_id res chain seq x y z
N MET A 1 5.00 8.79 -8.87
CA MET A 1 5.74 7.58 -8.44
C MET A 1 4.80 6.38 -8.53
N ILE A 2 5.30 5.19 -8.93
CA ILE A 2 4.51 3.97 -8.99
C ILE A 2 5.21 2.89 -8.17
N VAL A 3 4.47 2.16 -7.34
CA VAL A 3 4.95 1.00 -6.57
C VAL A 3 4.01 -0.20 -6.77
N GLY A 4 4.49 -1.39 -6.44
CA GLY A 4 3.64 -2.58 -6.29
C GLY A 4 2.90 -2.61 -4.95
N ALA A 5 2.11 -3.65 -4.75
CA ALA A 5 1.56 -4.02 -3.44
C ALA A 5 1.61 -5.52 -3.25
N ASP A 6 1.97 -5.95 -2.05
CA ASP A 6 1.89 -7.35 -1.63
C ASP A 6 0.45 -7.69 -1.19
N ARG A 7 -0.27 -6.71 -0.61
CA ARG A 7 -1.67 -6.86 -0.20
C ARG A 7 -2.39 -5.52 -0.06
N ILE A 8 -3.67 -5.48 -0.43
CA ILE A 8 -4.52 -4.28 -0.34
C ILE A 8 -5.78 -4.60 0.47
N ALA A 9 -6.07 -3.84 1.52
CA ALA A 9 -7.29 -3.94 2.32
C ALA A 9 -8.47 -3.23 1.64
N ARG A 10 -9.69 -3.46 2.13
CA ARG A 10 -10.92 -2.90 1.52
C ARG A 10 -10.99 -1.38 1.49
N ASN A 11 -10.36 -0.69 2.43
CA ASN A 11 -10.30 0.78 2.46
C ASN A 11 -9.20 1.35 1.55
N GLY A 12 -8.41 0.51 0.87
CA GLY A 12 -7.30 0.90 0.02
C GLY A 12 -5.95 1.00 0.74
N ASP A 13 -5.90 0.82 2.07
CA ASP A 13 -4.62 0.66 2.77
C ASP A 13 -3.91 -0.57 2.21
N PHE A 14 -2.60 -0.47 2.01
CA PHE A 14 -1.85 -1.55 1.40
C PHE A 14 -0.53 -1.77 2.10
N ALA A 15 -0.10 -3.03 2.09
CA ALA A 15 1.22 -3.44 2.51
C ALA A 15 2.08 -3.72 1.27
N ASN A 16 3.35 -3.33 1.37
CA ASN A 16 4.39 -3.58 0.40
C ASN A 16 5.73 -3.66 1.15
N LYS A 17 6.82 -3.92 0.42
CA LYS A 17 8.19 -3.89 0.96
C LYS A 17 8.49 -2.62 1.76
N ILE A 18 9.32 -2.75 2.81
CA ILE A 18 9.77 -1.67 3.68
C ILE A 18 10.32 -0.47 2.89
N GLY A 19 10.08 0.74 3.40
CA GLY A 19 10.42 2.01 2.73
C GLY A 19 9.35 2.53 1.77
N THR A 20 8.29 1.76 1.48
CA THR A 20 7.16 2.24 0.64
C THR A 20 6.41 3.40 1.30
N TYR A 21 6.19 3.34 2.62
CA TYR A 21 5.54 4.41 3.37
C TYR A 21 6.35 5.71 3.34
N GLU A 22 7.66 5.64 3.57
CA GLU A 22 8.55 6.80 3.51
C GLU A 22 8.49 7.49 2.14
N LYS A 23 8.52 6.69 1.06
CA LYS A 23 8.37 7.21 -0.31
C LYS A 23 7.00 7.86 -0.54
N ALA A 24 5.93 7.31 0.02
CA ALA A 24 4.59 7.88 -0.09
C ALA A 24 4.49 9.24 0.64
N VAL A 25 5.05 9.34 1.85
CA VAL A 25 5.12 10.61 2.61
C VAL A 25 5.91 11.65 1.83
N VAL A 26 7.12 11.32 1.36
CA VAL A 26 7.95 12.26 0.59
C VAL A 26 7.27 12.71 -0.71
N ALA A 27 6.59 11.80 -1.41
CA ALA A 27 5.84 12.15 -2.61
C ALA A 27 4.69 13.12 -2.30
N HIS A 28 3.96 12.89 -1.20
CA HIS A 28 2.89 13.78 -0.75
C HIS A 28 3.43 15.19 -0.43
N GLU A 29 4.50 15.29 0.35
CA GLU A 29 5.13 16.57 0.73
C GLU A 29 5.62 17.38 -0.49
N ASN A 30 5.98 16.71 -1.59
CA ASN A 30 6.45 17.35 -2.82
C ASN A 30 5.35 17.52 -3.87
N GLY A 31 4.08 17.21 -3.56
CA GLY A 31 2.97 17.30 -4.51
C GLY A 31 3.08 16.35 -5.70
N ILE A 32 3.83 15.26 -5.55
CA ILE A 32 4.02 14.25 -6.60
C ILE A 32 2.96 13.16 -6.43
N PRO A 33 2.18 12.83 -7.49
CA PRO A 33 1.18 11.78 -7.38
C PRO A 33 1.83 10.41 -7.14
N PHE A 34 1.25 9.65 -6.23
CA PHE A 34 1.71 8.33 -5.83
C PHE A 34 0.67 7.28 -6.21
N TYR A 35 1.08 6.29 -7.02
CA TYR A 35 0.21 5.25 -7.55
C TYR A 35 0.67 3.87 -7.08
N VAL A 36 -0.32 3.00 -6.87
CA VAL A 36 -0.12 1.60 -6.53
C VAL A 36 -0.64 0.75 -7.68
N ALA A 37 0.20 -0.13 -8.22
CA ALA A 37 -0.16 -1.05 -9.28
C ALA A 37 -0.17 -2.48 -8.72
N ALA A 38 -1.35 -3.13 -8.74
CA ALA A 38 -1.51 -4.49 -8.26
C ALA A 38 -2.65 -5.20 -9.01
N PRO A 39 -2.58 -6.53 -9.18
CA PRO A 39 -3.69 -7.31 -9.72
C PRO A 39 -4.86 -7.36 -8.73
N TRP A 40 -6.07 -7.65 -9.23
CA TRP A 40 -7.27 -7.82 -8.40
C TRP A 40 -7.12 -8.89 -7.32
N SER A 41 -6.31 -9.92 -7.56
CA SER A 41 -6.02 -10.98 -6.60
C SER A 41 -5.25 -10.51 -5.36
N THR A 42 -4.68 -9.30 -5.37
CA THR A 42 -3.96 -8.70 -4.23
C THR A 42 -4.91 -8.06 -3.21
N PHE A 43 -6.17 -7.82 -3.59
CA PHE A 43 -7.18 -7.29 -2.68
C PHE A 43 -7.65 -8.37 -1.70
N ASP A 44 -7.62 -8.03 -0.41
CA ASP A 44 -8.01 -8.89 0.70
C ASP A 44 -9.34 -8.39 1.30
N ASP A 45 -10.45 -8.95 0.82
CA ASP A 45 -11.79 -8.60 1.26
C ASP A 45 -12.07 -8.96 2.73
N GLY A 46 -11.24 -9.81 3.34
CA GLY A 46 -11.34 -10.18 4.75
C GLY A 46 -10.84 -9.08 5.70
N ARG A 47 -10.11 -8.09 5.19
CA ARG A 47 -9.47 -7.04 5.99
C ARG A 47 -10.07 -5.67 5.68
N ALA A 48 -10.66 -5.06 6.72
CA ALA A 48 -11.27 -3.74 6.59
C ALA A 48 -10.25 -2.62 6.37
N ASP A 49 -9.07 -2.73 6.98
CA ASP A 49 -8.03 -1.70 6.99
C ASP A 49 -6.61 -2.30 7.09
N GLY A 50 -5.60 -1.45 6.91
CA GLY A 50 -4.19 -1.85 6.92
C GLY A 50 -3.67 -2.34 8.27
N ARG A 51 -4.34 -2.01 9.39
CA ARG A 51 -3.94 -2.47 10.74
C ARG A 51 -4.17 -3.97 10.92
N ARG A 52 -5.00 -4.56 10.07
CA ARG A 52 -5.28 -6.01 10.05
C ARG A 52 -4.35 -6.77 9.12
N ILE A 53 -3.46 -6.09 8.38
CA ILE A 53 -2.44 -6.73 7.55
C ILE A 53 -1.23 -7.04 8.45
N PRO A 54 -0.88 -8.33 8.66
CA PRO A 54 0.31 -8.69 9.41
C PRO A 54 1.55 -8.26 8.62
N VAL A 55 2.51 -7.68 9.32
CA VAL A 55 3.83 -7.35 8.78
C VAL A 55 4.72 -8.57 8.98
N GLU A 56 5.36 -9.05 7.92
CA GLU A 56 6.40 -10.08 8.00
C GLU A 56 7.70 -9.44 8.55
N GLU A 57 8.34 -10.07 9.52
CA GLU A 57 9.65 -9.65 10.09
C GLU A 57 10.82 -9.90 9.13
#